data_AF-A0AAV6Z8J8-F1
#
_entry.id   AF-A0AAV6Z8J8-F1
#
_cell.length_a   1.000
_cell.length_b   1.000
_cell.length_c   1.000
_cell.angle_alpha   90.00
_cell.angle_beta   90.00
_cell.angle_gamma   90.00
#
_symmetry.space_group_name_H-M   'P 1'
#
loop_
_entity.id
_entity.type
_entity.pdbx_description
1 polymer ?
#
loop_
_entity_poly.entity_id
_entity_poly.type
_entity_poly.pdbx_seq_one_letter_code
_entity_poly.pdbx_strand_id
1 'polypeptide(L)'
;MAHPLQLGFQDAASPIIEELLHFHDHALIAVFLISALVLYIISTLISTKLSNTNTIDAQEIEIDLEPAVPSLGVKTDAIPGRLNQASFIISRPGVYYGQCSEICGANHSFIPIVIESLPIKEFLN
;
A
#
# COMPACT_ATOMS: atom_id res chain seq x y z
N MET A 1 -12.25 4.71 6.29
CA MET A 1 -12.18 3.23 6.19
C MET A 1 -12.65 2.81 4.81
N ALA A 2 -12.22 1.63 4.34
CA ALA A 2 -12.67 1.11 3.06
C ALA A 2 -14.18 0.81 3.07
N HIS A 3 -14.86 1.07 1.96
CA HIS A 3 -16.26 0.72 1.75
C HIS A 3 -16.42 -0.46 0.76
N PRO A 4 -17.52 -1.24 0.81
CA PRO A 4 -17.60 -2.56 0.16
C PRO A 4 -17.41 -2.62 -1.37
N LEU A 5 -17.53 -1.50 -2.09
CA LEU A 5 -17.38 -1.42 -3.55
C LEU A 5 -16.26 -0.46 -3.98
N GLN A 6 -15.30 -0.22 -3.08
CA GLN A 6 -14.20 0.69 -3.34
C GLN A 6 -13.16 0.06 -4.27
N LEU A 7 -12.90 0.71 -5.41
CA LEU A 7 -11.90 0.26 -6.39
C LEU A 7 -10.53 0.95 -6.20
N GLY A 8 -10.51 2.20 -5.76
CA GLY A 8 -9.29 3.01 -5.59
C GLY A 8 -8.83 3.15 -4.13
N PHE A 9 -7.88 4.04 -3.88
CA PHE A 9 -7.41 4.35 -2.53
C PHE A 9 -8.50 4.93 -1.63
N GLN A 10 -8.32 4.79 -0.30
CA GLN A 10 -9.17 5.44 0.69
C GLN A 10 -9.00 6.96 0.62
N ASP A 11 -10.05 7.69 0.98
CA ASP A 11 -10.03 9.15 0.97
C ASP A 11 -8.86 9.71 1.78
N ALA A 12 -8.15 10.67 1.20
CA ALA A 12 -6.96 11.28 1.77
C ALA A 12 -7.28 12.01 3.07
N ALA A 13 -6.62 11.64 4.17
CA ALA A 13 -6.72 12.30 5.46
C ALA A 13 -5.45 13.06 5.88
N SER A 14 -4.43 13.01 5.03
CA SER A 14 -3.20 13.79 5.14
C SER A 14 -2.88 14.46 3.78
N PRO A 15 -2.22 15.63 3.77
CA PRO A 15 -1.82 16.30 2.52
C PRO A 15 -0.90 15.42 1.65
N ILE A 16 -0.11 14.55 2.28
CA ILE A 16 0.79 13.64 1.58
C ILE A 16 0.01 12.62 0.75
N ILE A 17 -1.10 12.10 1.29
CA ILE A 17 -1.93 11.14 0.55
C ILE A 17 -2.67 11.81 -0.59
N GLU A 18 -3.05 13.08 -0.46
CA GLU A 18 -3.68 13.83 -1.55
C GLU A 18 -2.72 13.96 -2.76
N GLU A 19 -1.47 14.33 -2.52
CA GLU A 19 -0.42 14.34 -3.56
C GLU A 19 -0.14 12.93 -4.11
N LEU A 20 -0.16 11.91 -3.26
CA LEU A 20 0.05 10.52 -3.68
C LEU A 20 -1.08 10.02 -4.60
N LEU A 21 -2.34 10.42 -4.34
CA LEU A 21 -3.47 10.08 -5.20
C LEU A 21 -3.27 10.69 -6.59
N HIS A 22 -2.87 11.96 -6.67
CA HIS A 22 -2.56 12.58 -7.95
C HIS A 22 -1.43 11.85 -8.68
N PHE A 23 -0.34 11.52 -7.99
CA PHE A 23 0.76 10.76 -8.58
C PHE A 23 0.31 9.38 -9.08
N HIS A 24 -0.50 8.67 -8.28
CA HIS A 24 -1.03 7.36 -8.64
C HIS A 24 -1.86 7.41 -9.91
N ASP A 25 -2.74 8.40 -10.08
CA ASP A 25 -3.56 8.52 -11.29
C ASP A 25 -2.70 8.72 -12.54
N HIS A 26 -1.63 9.52 -12.45
CA HIS A 26 -0.67 9.67 -13.54
C HIS A 26 0.09 8.37 -13.83
N ALA A 27 0.52 7.65 -12.79
CA ALA A 27 1.21 6.37 -12.92
C ALA A 27 0.29 5.29 -13.52
N LEU A 28 -0.99 5.25 -13.16
CA LEU A 28 -1.97 4.31 -13.71
C LEU A 28 -2.14 4.47 -15.22
N ILE A 29 -2.14 5.71 -15.73
CA ILE A 29 -2.18 5.96 -17.17
C ILE A 29 -0.97 5.31 -17.86
N ALA A 30 0.24 5.49 -17.30
CA ALA A 30 1.45 4.88 -17.86
C ALA A 30 1.42 3.34 -17.77
N VAL A 31 1.01 2.78 -16.63
CA VAL A 31 0.90 1.31 -16.44
C VAL A 31 -0.13 0.71 -17.39
N PHE A 32 -1.25 1.37 -17.63
CA PHE A 32 -2.25 0.93 -18.61
C PHE A 32 -1.67 0.89 -20.03
N LEU A 33 -0.87 1.89 -20.42
CA LEU A 33 -0.20 1.90 -21.72
C LEU A 33 0.85 0.80 -21.85
N ILE A 34 1.68 0.60 -20.81
CA ILE A 34 2.71 -0.46 -20.80
C ILE A 34 2.07 -1.85 -20.81
N SER A 35 1.02 -2.08 -20.02
CA SER A 35 0.33 -3.37 -19.99
C SER A 35 -0.36 -3.70 -21.32
N ALA A 36 -0.95 -2.71 -22.02
CA ALA A 36 -1.47 -2.90 -23.37
C ALA A 36 -0.35 -3.25 -24.37
N LEU A 37 0.81 -2.59 -24.27
CA LEU A 37 1.97 -2.89 -25.10
C LEU A 37 2.54 -4.29 -24.82
N VAL A 38 2.67 -4.67 -23.55
CA VAL A 38 3.16 -6.00 -23.14
C VAL A 38 2.17 -7.08 -23.58
N LEU A 39 0.86 -6.87 -23.42
CA LEU A 39 -0.16 -7.78 -23.93
C LEU A 39 -0.05 -7.98 -25.45
N TYR A 40 0.22 -6.91 -26.19
CA TYR A 40 0.48 -6.98 -27.62
C TYR A 40 1.73 -7.82 -27.92
N ILE A 41 2.85 -7.59 -27.24
CA ILE A 41 4.09 -8.35 -27.43
C ILE A 41 3.90 -9.84 -27.05
N ILE A 42 3.19 -10.14 -25.97
CA ILE A 42 2.89 -11.53 -25.57
C ILE A 42 2.03 -12.22 -26.65
N SER A 43 1.03 -11.53 -27.20
CA SER A 43 0.18 -12.09 -28.27
C SER A 43 0.99 -12.43 -29.53
N THR A 44 2.01 -11.62 -29.88
CA THR A 44 2.88 -11.89 -31.02
C THR A 44 3.88 -12.99 -30.72
N LEU A 45 4.42 -13.06 -29.50
CA LEU A 45 5.34 -14.11 -29.05
C LEU A 45 4.68 -15.50 -29.04
N ILE A 46 3.45 -15.61 -28.53
CA ILE A 46 2.66 -16.87 -28.57
C ILE A 46 2.36 -17.30 -30.01
N SER A 47 2.25 -16.34 -30.92
CA SER A 47 2.01 -16.62 -32.35
C SER A 47 3.27 -17.11 -33.09
N THR A 48 4.46 -17.01 -32.50
CA THR A 48 5.70 -17.47 -33.12
C THR A 48 5.91 -18.97 -32.94
N LYS A 49 6.57 -19.60 -33.92
CA LYS A 49 6.92 -21.04 -33.89
C LYS A 49 8.33 -21.34 -33.37
N LEU A 50 9.09 -20.34 -32.93
CA LEU A 50 10.46 -20.50 -32.42
C LEU A 50 10.46 -20.64 -30.89
N SER A 51 11.26 -21.57 -30.35
CA SER A 51 11.33 -21.88 -28.90
C SER A 51 12.77 -21.85 -28.36
N ASN A 52 12.96 -21.30 -27.15
CA ASN A 52 14.20 -21.32 -26.35
C ASN A 52 13.84 -21.54 -24.86
N THR A 53 14.53 -22.43 -24.13
CA THR A 53 14.09 -22.99 -22.83
C THR A 53 15.14 -22.91 -21.72
N ASN A 54 15.78 -21.76 -21.53
CA ASN A 54 16.75 -21.59 -20.45
C ASN A 54 16.06 -21.29 -19.10
N THR A 55 16.60 -21.84 -18.01
CA THR A 55 16.06 -21.80 -16.65
C THR A 55 16.42 -20.50 -15.92
N ILE A 56 15.49 -19.96 -15.12
CA ILE A 56 15.69 -18.79 -14.24
C ILE A 56 15.29 -19.18 -12.81
N ASP A 57 16.13 -18.79 -11.85
CA ASP A 57 16.02 -19.13 -10.43
C ASP A 57 15.19 -18.08 -9.65
N ALA A 58 14.52 -18.48 -8.57
CA ALA A 58 13.61 -17.61 -7.79
C ALA A 58 14.03 -17.55 -6.31
N GLN A 59 13.99 -16.36 -5.70
CA GLN A 59 14.50 -16.08 -4.37
C GLN A 59 13.42 -16.12 -3.26
N GLU A 60 13.86 -16.46 -2.05
CA GLU A 60 13.06 -16.71 -0.85
C GLU A 60 12.59 -15.43 -0.12
N ILE A 61 11.56 -15.57 0.72
CA ILE A 61 10.81 -14.51 1.42
C ILE A 61 11.24 -14.42 2.90
N GLU A 62 11.46 -13.20 3.43
CA GLU A 62 11.73 -12.89 4.84
C GLU A 62 10.44 -12.50 5.63
N ILE A 63 10.50 -12.51 6.97
CA ILE A 63 9.36 -12.33 7.91
C ILE A 63 9.58 -11.07 8.76
N ASP A 64 8.69 -10.08 8.69
CA ASP A 64 8.72 -8.81 9.44
C ASP A 64 7.31 -8.41 9.99
N LEU A 65 7.19 -7.29 10.71
CA LEU A 65 5.88 -6.70 11.13
C LEU A 65 5.76 -5.33 10.48
N GLU A 66 4.66 -4.98 9.83
CA GLU A 66 4.54 -3.69 9.13
C GLU A 66 3.15 -3.06 9.36
N PRO A 67 2.97 -2.20 10.38
CA PRO A 67 1.73 -1.46 10.57
C PRO A 67 1.45 -0.50 9.42
N ALA A 68 0.21 -0.50 8.90
CA ALA A 68 -0.23 0.42 7.86
C ALA A 68 -1.55 1.11 8.22
N VAL A 69 -1.60 2.43 8.04
CA VAL A 69 -2.82 3.25 8.09
C VAL A 69 -2.98 3.97 6.74
N PRO A 70 -3.72 3.38 5.79
CA PRO A 70 -3.75 3.84 4.40
C PRO A 70 -4.22 5.28 4.21
N SER A 71 -5.24 5.72 4.96
CA SER A 71 -5.79 7.08 4.85
C SER A 71 -4.81 8.19 5.24
N LEU A 72 -3.81 7.86 6.07
CA LEU A 72 -2.76 8.80 6.50
C LEU A 72 -1.47 8.65 5.69
N GLY A 73 -1.34 7.58 4.88
CA GLY A 73 -0.14 7.31 4.09
C GLY A 73 1.02 6.80 4.91
N VAL A 74 0.73 6.19 6.05
CA VAL A 74 1.75 5.72 6.97
C VAL A 74 1.83 4.22 6.85
N LYS A 75 3.01 3.75 6.46
CA LYS A 75 3.38 2.34 6.47
C LYS A 75 4.86 2.27 6.82
N THR A 76 5.20 1.60 7.92
CA THR A 76 6.59 1.50 8.38
C THR A 76 6.82 0.18 9.06
N ASP A 77 7.87 -0.52 8.67
CA ASP A 77 8.25 -1.78 9.29
C ASP A 77 8.59 -1.57 10.76
N ALA A 78 8.21 -2.53 11.58
CA ALA A 78 8.57 -2.71 12.95
C ALA A 78 9.53 -3.91 13.01
N ILE A 79 10.78 -3.65 12.64
CA ILE A 79 11.86 -4.65 12.65
C ILE A 79 12.46 -4.69 14.05
N PRO A 80 12.54 -5.87 14.71
CA PRO A 80 13.18 -6.00 16.02
C PRO A 80 14.61 -5.42 16.01
N GLY A 81 14.90 -4.51 16.94
CA GLY A 81 16.22 -3.88 17.06
C GLY A 81 16.43 -2.65 16.18
N ARG A 82 15.44 -2.21 15.39
CA ARG A 82 15.47 -0.97 14.61
C ARG A 82 14.33 -0.04 15.00
N LEU A 83 14.64 1.23 15.24
CA LEU A 83 13.63 2.27 15.45
C LEU A 83 13.36 3.00 14.14
N ASN A 84 12.16 2.81 13.59
CA ASN A 84 11.69 3.49 12.41
C ASN A 84 10.80 4.67 12.79
N GLN A 85 10.97 5.80 12.09
CA GLN A 85 10.22 7.02 12.32
C GLN A 85 9.43 7.38 11.05
N ALA A 86 8.13 7.55 11.18
CA ALA A 86 7.28 8.19 10.18
C ALA A 86 6.63 9.44 10.76
N SER A 87 6.56 10.49 9.95
CA SER A 87 5.82 11.70 10.27
C SER A 87 4.54 11.74 9.44
N PHE A 88 3.44 12.13 10.07
CA PHE A 88 2.18 12.37 9.40
C PHE A 88 1.44 13.52 10.07
N ILE A 89 0.62 14.20 9.27
CA ILE A 89 -0.21 15.32 9.71
C ILE A 89 -1.64 14.97 9.35
N ILE A 90 -2.54 15.08 10.32
CA ILE A 90 -3.95 14.79 10.14
C ILE A 90 -4.66 16.10 9.79
N SER A 91 -5.33 16.15 8.64
CA SER A 91 -6.01 17.37 8.18
C SER A 91 -7.41 17.55 8.74
N ARG A 92 -8.06 16.46 9.17
CA ARG A 92 -9.45 16.46 9.67
C ARG A 92 -9.59 15.60 10.94
N PRO A 93 -10.35 16.03 11.95
CA PRO A 93 -10.67 15.18 13.09
C PRO A 93 -11.52 13.99 12.63
N GLY A 94 -11.37 12.85 13.31
CA GLY A 94 -12.06 11.60 12.94
C GLY A 94 -11.27 10.35 13.31
N VAL A 95 -11.83 9.19 12.98
CA VAL A 95 -11.24 7.87 13.27
C VAL A 95 -10.67 7.25 12.00
N TYR A 96 -9.40 6.87 12.05
CA TYR A 96 -8.65 6.27 10.97
C TYR A 96 -8.27 4.84 11.33
N TYR A 97 -8.43 3.93 10.38
CA TYR A 97 -8.22 2.50 10.58
C TYR A 97 -7.05 2.00 9.76
N GLY A 98 -6.32 1.05 10.35
CA GLY A 98 -5.18 0.38 9.76
C GLY A 98 -5.08 -1.09 10.17
N GLN A 99 -4.20 -1.82 9.52
CA GLN A 99 -3.92 -3.24 9.81
C GLN A 99 -2.43 -3.53 9.64
N CYS A 100 -1.99 -4.66 10.19
CA CYS A 100 -0.69 -5.23 9.87
C CYS A 100 -0.62 -5.61 8.39
N SER A 101 0.48 -5.27 7.72
CA SER A 101 0.70 -5.44 6.28
C SER A 101 1.88 -6.36 5.93
N GLU A 102 2.57 -6.90 6.94
CA GLU A 102 3.66 -7.87 6.77
C GLU A 102 3.45 -9.07 7.70
N ILE A 103 3.80 -10.28 7.22
CA ILE A 103 3.41 -11.54 7.86
C ILE A 103 4.14 -11.71 9.19
N CYS A 104 3.39 -11.67 10.30
CA CYS A 104 3.97 -11.69 11.65
C CYS A 104 3.52 -12.88 12.53
N GLY A 105 2.96 -13.91 11.91
CA GLY A 105 2.54 -15.16 12.58
C GLY A 105 1.04 -15.48 12.43
N ALA A 106 0.56 -16.45 13.20
CA ALA A 106 -0.80 -17.02 13.05
C ALA A 106 -1.94 -16.00 13.24
N ASN A 107 -1.72 -14.94 14.02
CA ASN A 107 -2.71 -13.91 14.31
C ASN A 107 -2.51 -12.62 13.50
N HIS A 108 -1.71 -12.65 12.42
CA HIS A 108 -1.37 -11.49 11.60
C HIS A 108 -2.59 -10.64 11.18
N SER A 109 -3.71 -11.29 10.81
CA SER A 109 -4.94 -10.59 10.40
C SER A 109 -5.75 -9.97 11.55
N PHE A 110 -5.42 -10.29 12.81
CA PHE A 110 -6.19 -9.89 14.00
C PHE A 110 -5.50 -8.78 14.82
N ILE A 111 -4.62 -8.00 14.17
CA ILE A 111 -3.92 -6.87 14.80
C ILE A 111 -4.35 -5.57 14.10
N PRO A 112 -5.53 -5.01 14.46
CA PRO A 112 -6.01 -3.76 13.90
C PRO A 112 -5.36 -2.55 14.59
N ILE A 113 -5.28 -1.44 13.87
CA ILE A 113 -4.80 -0.15 14.35
C ILE A 113 -5.93 0.86 14.20
N VAL A 114 -6.19 1.64 15.25
CA VAL A 114 -7.20 2.71 15.24
C VAL A 114 -6.55 3.98 15.75
N ILE A 115 -6.61 5.05 14.95
CA ILE A 115 -6.12 6.38 15.31
C ILE A 115 -7.33 7.30 15.39
N GLU A 116 -7.53 7.91 16.54
CA GLU A 116 -8.56 8.92 16.75
C GLU A 116 -7.92 10.31 16.79
N SER A 117 -8.37 11.21 15.92
CA SER A 117 -7.93 12.59 15.85
C SER A 117 -9.00 13.52 16.41
N LEU A 118 -8.62 14.24 17.46
CA LEU A 118 -9.47 15.19 18.18
C LEU A 118 -8.80 16.58 18.20
N PRO A 119 -9.57 17.67 18.33
CA PRO A 119 -9.04 18.98 18.64
C PRO A 119 -8.21 18.96 19.94
N ILE A 120 -7.13 19.75 20.02
CA ILE A 120 -6.21 19.79 21.18
C ILE A 120 -6.95 20.00 22.52
N LYS A 121 -8.03 20.78 22.51
CA LYS A 121 -8.84 21.05 23.71
C LYS A 121 -9.56 19.81 24.22
N GLU A 122 -9.97 18.90 23.35
CA GLU A 122 -10.62 17.63 23.72
C GLU A 122 -9.60 16.55 24.04
N PHE A 123 -8.39 16.63 23.47
CA PHE A 123 -7.30 15.72 23.79
C PHE A 123 -6.69 15.95 25.18
N LEU A 124 -6.64 17.20 25.65
CA LEU A 124 -5.99 17.58 26.91
C LEU A 124 -6.94 17.64 28.12
N ASN A 125 -8.25 17.55 27.93
CA ASN A 125 -9.27 17.59 28.99
C ASN A 125 -9.85 16.19 29.23
#